data_AF-A0A7G7MMV1-F1
#
_entry.id   AF-A0A7G7MMV1-F1
#
_cell.length_a   1.000
_cell.length_b   1.000
_cell.length_c   1.000
_cell.angle_alpha   90.00
_cell.angle_beta   90.00
_cell.angle_gamma   90.00
#
_symmetry.space_group_name_H-M   'P 1'
#
loop_
_entity.id
_entity.type
_entity.pdbx_description
1 polymer ?
#
loop_
_entity_poly.entity_id
_entity_poly.type
_entity_poly.pdbx_seq_one_letter_code
_entity_poly.pdbx_strand_id
1 'polypeptide(L)'
;MDPERQPVHLAPGAGRRYAMGRIDAVFKADGPETADRYSISEWWLEPHTAGPGAHTHPEDDVFYVLDGTVSFLLGDRWVDAPKGSFVLAPGGFPHDFENRTDERAGALNFSAPGAFEPHMPGIAAWFRGRDA
;
A
#
# COMPACT_ATOMS: atom_id res chain seq x y z
N MET A 1 -26.62 5.01 10.17
CA MET A 1 -25.44 5.91 10.10
C MET A 1 -24.65 5.66 11.35
N ASP A 2 -23.38 5.33 11.21
CA ASP A 2 -22.46 5.17 12.34
C ASP A 2 -22.04 6.58 12.79
N PRO A 3 -22.49 7.06 13.97
CA PRO A 3 -22.28 8.46 14.38
C PRO A 3 -20.80 8.79 14.63
N GLU A 4 -19.95 7.77 14.81
CA GLU A 4 -18.51 7.94 15.04
C GLU A 4 -17.75 8.19 13.73
N ARG A 5 -18.34 7.84 12.58
CA ARG A 5 -17.71 8.01 11.28
C ARG A 5 -17.99 9.39 10.70
N GLN A 6 -16.92 10.15 10.51
CA GLN A 6 -16.95 11.46 9.87
C GLN A 6 -16.40 11.39 8.44
N PRO A 7 -16.87 12.26 7.51
CA PRO A 7 -16.25 12.41 6.21
C PRO A 7 -14.80 12.87 6.33
N VAL A 8 -13.90 12.29 5.53
CA VAL A 8 -12.50 12.69 5.42
C VAL A 8 -12.29 13.40 4.08
N HIS A 9 -11.65 14.57 4.12
CA HIS A 9 -11.19 15.30 2.94
C HIS A 9 -9.73 15.72 3.15
N LEU A 10 -8.87 15.36 2.19
CA LEU A 10 -7.43 15.61 2.23
C LEU A 10 -7.01 16.29 0.93
N ALA A 11 -6.17 17.33 1.04
CA ALA A 11 -5.51 17.92 -0.12
C ALA A 11 -4.49 16.94 -0.74
N PRO A 12 -4.05 17.13 -1.99
CA PRO A 12 -3.01 16.31 -2.60
C PRO A 12 -1.77 16.20 -1.72
N GLY A 13 -1.25 14.98 -1.54
CA GLY A 13 -0.09 14.69 -0.69
C GLY A 13 -0.35 14.70 0.83
N ALA A 14 -1.52 15.15 1.29
CA ALA A 14 -1.87 15.08 2.71
C ALA A 14 -2.23 13.65 3.14
N GLY A 15 -2.16 13.40 4.45
CA GLY A 15 -2.35 12.10 5.08
C GLY A 15 -1.25 11.81 6.11
N ARG A 16 -1.40 10.75 6.90
CA ARG A 16 -0.35 10.32 7.83
C ARG A 16 0.73 9.56 7.07
N ARG A 17 1.95 10.09 7.10
CA ARG A 17 3.09 9.53 6.37
C ARG A 17 3.91 8.59 7.25
N TYR A 18 4.26 7.44 6.69
CA TYR A 18 5.26 6.50 7.19
C TYR A 18 6.42 6.44 6.18
N ALA A 19 7.55 7.06 6.54
CA ALA A 19 8.77 7.02 5.74
C ALA A 19 9.57 5.74 6.04
N MET A 20 9.88 4.97 4.99
CA MET A 20 10.40 3.60 5.06
C MET A 20 11.65 3.44 4.19
N GLY A 21 12.53 4.44 4.20
CA GLY A 21 13.71 4.46 3.32
C GLY A 21 13.31 4.81 1.89
N ARG A 22 13.48 3.88 0.96
CA ARG A 22 13.09 4.05 -0.46
C ARG A 22 11.58 3.88 -0.74
N ILE A 23 10.79 3.58 0.30
CA ILE A 23 9.33 3.47 0.22
C ILE A 23 8.70 4.53 1.14
N ASP A 24 7.60 5.12 0.69
CA ASP A 24 6.72 5.97 1.50
C ASP A 24 5.28 5.46 1.45
N ALA A 25 4.66 5.30 2.61
CA ALA A 25 3.23 5.08 2.72
C ALA A 25 2.55 6.36 3.24
N VAL A 26 1.43 6.76 2.62
CA VAL A 26 0.61 7.91 3.03
C VAL A 26 -0.82 7.46 3.25
N PHE A 27 -1.21 7.29 4.52
CA PHE A 27 -2.55 6.88 4.90
C PHE A 27 -3.55 8.01 4.69
N LYS A 28 -4.64 7.69 4.00
CA LYS A 28 -5.75 8.59 3.67
C LYS A 28 -6.96 8.36 4.57
N ALA A 29 -7.14 7.12 5.04
CA ALA A 29 -8.09 6.76 6.08
C ALA A 29 -7.57 5.52 6.82
N ASP A 30 -7.58 5.54 8.14
CA ASP A 30 -7.11 4.47 9.02
C ASP A 30 -8.25 3.74 9.77
N GLY A 31 -7.89 2.85 10.70
CA GLY A 31 -8.85 2.10 11.51
C GLY A 31 -9.88 3.00 12.21
N PRO A 32 -9.45 3.93 13.07
CA PRO A 32 -10.34 4.91 13.69
C PRO A 32 -11.27 5.65 12.71
N GLU A 33 -10.78 6.10 11.57
CA GLU A 33 -11.58 6.84 10.57
C GLU A 33 -12.59 5.96 9.82
N THR A 34 -12.31 4.66 9.73
CA THR A 34 -13.12 3.69 8.99
C THR A 34 -13.96 2.77 9.87
N ALA A 35 -13.87 2.94 11.20
CA ALA A 35 -14.40 2.02 12.22
C ALA A 35 -13.84 0.60 12.06
N ASP A 36 -12.53 0.50 11.85
CA ASP A 36 -11.74 -0.72 11.68
C ASP A 36 -12.24 -1.62 10.53
N ARG A 37 -12.88 -1.04 9.52
CA ARG A 37 -13.45 -1.80 8.40
C ARG A 37 -12.48 -1.99 7.25
N TYR A 38 -11.59 -1.04 7.02
CA TYR A 38 -10.62 -1.04 5.93
C TYR A 38 -9.52 -0.02 6.20
N SER A 39 -8.43 -0.06 5.44
CA SER A 39 -7.43 1.02 5.41
C SER A 39 -7.21 1.50 3.99
N ILE A 40 -7.01 2.80 3.82
CA ILE A 40 -6.72 3.42 2.53
C ILE A 40 -5.38 4.12 2.63
N SER A 41 -4.46 3.79 1.72
CA SER A 41 -3.11 4.36 1.72
C SER A 41 -2.57 4.51 0.31
N GLU A 42 -1.73 5.52 0.08
CA GLU A 42 -0.86 5.55 -1.09
C GLU A 42 0.48 4.89 -0.73
N TRP A 43 1.03 4.12 -1.66
CA TRP A 43 2.36 3.54 -1.57
C TRP A 43 3.21 4.05 -2.71
N TRP A 44 4.34 4.65 -2.38
CA TRP A 44 5.26 5.24 -3.32
C TRP A 44 6.64 4.61 -3.19
N LEU A 45 7.23 4.26 -4.34
CA LEU A 45 8.48 3.53 -4.43
C LEU A 45 9.45 4.27 -5.35
N GLU A 46 10.65 4.54 -4.84
CA GLU A 46 11.76 5.03 -5.67
C GLU A 46 12.20 3.96 -6.69
N PRO A 47 12.95 4.34 -7.76
CA PRO A 47 13.45 3.39 -8.75
C PRO A 47 14.17 2.18 -8.14
N HIS A 48 14.03 1.01 -8.75
CA HIS A 48 14.65 -0.26 -8.31
C HIS A 48 14.46 -0.58 -6.82
N THR A 49 13.24 -0.40 -6.31
CA THR A 49 12.92 -0.65 -4.90
C THR A 49 12.12 -1.93 -4.75
N ALA A 50 12.64 -2.85 -3.95
CA ALA A 50 11.95 -4.10 -3.60
C ALA A 50 10.89 -3.86 -2.52
N GLY A 51 9.81 -4.65 -2.56
CA GLY A 51 8.74 -4.64 -1.58
C GLY A 51 9.03 -5.42 -0.31
N PRO A 52 7.99 -5.78 0.46
CA PRO A 52 8.10 -6.62 1.64
C PRO A 52 8.54 -8.06 1.33
N GLY A 53 8.52 -8.48 0.07
CA GLY A 53 8.68 -9.89 -0.31
C GLY A 53 7.33 -10.59 -0.39
N ALA A 54 7.29 -11.73 -1.07
CA ALA A 54 6.07 -12.54 -1.19
C ALA A 54 5.49 -12.90 0.19
N HIS A 55 4.25 -12.51 0.44
CA HIS A 55 3.55 -12.74 1.69
C HIS A 55 2.04 -12.97 1.47
N THR A 56 1.34 -13.34 2.53
CA THR A 56 -0.10 -13.59 2.53
C THR A 56 -0.72 -13.05 3.80
N HIS A 57 -1.92 -12.51 3.70
CA HIS A 57 -2.77 -12.10 4.81
C HIS A 57 -4.24 -12.33 4.45
N PRO A 58 -5.16 -12.40 5.44
CA PRO A 58 -6.57 -12.71 5.18
C PRO A 58 -7.34 -11.59 4.47
N GLU A 59 -6.83 -10.36 4.47
CA GLU A 59 -7.43 -9.21 3.81
C GLU A 59 -7.24 -9.24 2.30
N ASP A 60 -8.23 -8.77 1.55
CA ASP A 60 -8.06 -8.36 0.17
C ASP A 60 -7.24 -7.07 0.12
N ASP A 61 -6.30 -7.04 -0.82
CA ASP A 61 -5.53 -5.86 -1.15
C ASP A 61 -5.86 -5.40 -2.57
N VAL A 62 -6.51 -4.25 -2.68
CA VAL A 62 -6.90 -3.63 -3.94
C VAL A 62 -5.93 -2.51 -4.26
N PHE A 63 -5.29 -2.56 -5.41
CA PHE A 63 -4.39 -1.51 -5.88
C PHE A 63 -4.91 -0.80 -7.12
N TYR A 64 -4.71 0.51 -7.17
CA TYR A 64 -4.89 1.32 -8.37
C TYR A 64 -3.64 2.15 -8.61
N VAL A 65 -2.95 1.91 -9.73
CA VAL A 65 -1.66 2.56 -10.01
C VAL A 65 -1.88 4.03 -10.36
N LEU A 66 -1.33 4.91 -9.53
CA LEU A 66 -1.48 6.36 -9.61
C LEU A 66 -0.48 6.97 -10.58
N ASP A 67 0.74 6.45 -10.60
CA ASP A 67 1.81 6.95 -11.46
C ASP A 67 2.91 5.90 -11.69
N GLY A 68 3.67 6.08 -12.77
CA GLY A 68 4.73 5.15 -13.17
C GLY A 68 4.22 3.74 -13.48
N THR A 69 5.05 2.73 -13.21
CA THR A 69 4.71 1.32 -13.32
C THR A 69 5.12 0.59 -12.05
N VAL A 70 4.16 -0.08 -11.40
CA VAL A 70 4.41 -0.94 -10.24
C VAL A 70 4.33 -2.39 -10.70
N SER A 71 5.33 -3.20 -10.36
CA SER A 71 5.33 -4.63 -10.62
C SER A 71 4.67 -5.34 -9.44
N PHE A 72 3.64 -6.14 -9.68
CA PHE A 72 2.95 -6.92 -8.65
C PHE A 72 3.23 -8.40 -8.83
N LEU A 73 3.58 -9.09 -7.75
CA LEU A 73 3.54 -10.55 -7.70
C LEU A 73 2.11 -10.97 -7.33
N LEU A 74 1.53 -11.84 -8.14
CA LEU A 74 0.23 -12.44 -7.88
C LEU A 74 0.40 -13.96 -7.99
N GLY A 75 0.50 -14.63 -6.85
CA GLY A 75 0.82 -16.04 -6.75
C GLY A 75 2.28 -16.27 -7.10
N ASP A 76 2.53 -16.84 -8.28
CA ASP A 76 3.87 -17.11 -8.82
C ASP A 76 4.23 -16.19 -10.01
N ARG A 77 3.34 -15.28 -10.38
CA ARG A 77 3.48 -14.46 -11.58
C ARG A 77 3.68 -12.99 -11.26
N TRP A 78 4.71 -12.40 -11.87
CA TRP A 78 4.90 -10.95 -11.90
C TRP A 78 4.10 -10.32 -13.04
N VAL A 79 3.44 -9.20 -12.73
CA VAL A 79 2.69 -8.37 -13.67
C VAL A 79 3.15 -6.93 -13.54
N ASP A 80 3.62 -6.34 -14.63
CA ASP A 80 3.94 -4.91 -14.67
C ASP A 80 2.66 -4.12 -14.93
N ALA A 81 2.27 -3.30 -13.95
CA ALA A 81 1.02 -2.55 -13.95
C ALA A 81 1.34 -1.05 -14.15
N PRO A 82 1.18 -0.50 -15.37
CA PRO A 82 1.38 0.92 -15.62
C PRO A 82 0.22 1.75 -15.01
N LYS A 83 0.42 3.07 -14.92
CA LYS A 83 -0.59 4.05 -14.50
C LYS A 83 -2.00 3.75 -15.04
N GLY A 84 -2.98 3.78 -14.14
CA GLY A 84 -4.38 3.46 -14.43
C GLY A 84 -4.72 1.98 -14.37
N SER A 85 -3.75 1.10 -14.10
CA SER A 85 -4.00 -0.32 -13.88
C SER A 85 -4.69 -0.56 -12.54
N PHE A 86 -5.62 -1.51 -12.54
CA PHE A 86 -6.26 -2.08 -11.36
C PHE A 86 -5.66 -3.46 -11.07
N VAL A 87 -5.38 -3.74 -9.80
CA VAL A 87 -4.93 -5.05 -9.32
C VAL A 87 -5.73 -5.40 -8.07
N LEU A 88 -6.16 -6.65 -7.96
CA LEU A 88 -6.73 -7.23 -6.75
C LEU A 88 -5.89 -8.44 -6.37
N ALA A 89 -5.34 -8.43 -5.16
CA ALA A 89 -4.77 -9.59 -4.50
C ALA A 89 -5.80 -10.08 -3.46
N PRO A 90 -6.55 -11.17 -3.73
CA PRO A 90 -7.52 -11.68 -2.77
C PRO A 90 -6.86 -12.17 -1.48
N GLY A 91 -7.59 -12.12 -0.38
CA GLY A 91 -7.17 -12.68 0.90
C GLY A 91 -6.69 -14.13 0.79
N GLY A 92 -5.55 -14.41 1.41
CA GLY A 92 -4.87 -15.70 1.37
C GLY A 92 -4.08 -15.97 0.08
N PHE A 93 -4.11 -15.08 -0.91
CA PHE A 93 -3.31 -15.21 -2.13
C PHE A 93 -1.91 -14.62 -1.93
N PRO A 94 -0.82 -15.35 -2.24
CA PRO A 94 0.53 -14.80 -2.14
C PRO A 94 0.70 -13.60 -3.06
N HIS A 95 1.23 -12.51 -2.52
CA HIS A 95 1.47 -11.30 -3.30
C HIS A 95 2.65 -10.48 -2.78
N ASP A 96 3.11 -9.56 -3.62
CA ASP A 96 4.18 -8.58 -3.35
C ASP A 96 4.04 -7.42 -4.35
N PHE A 97 4.77 -6.33 -4.12
CA PHE A 97 4.89 -5.22 -5.06
C PHE A 97 6.30 -4.66 -5.09
N GLU A 98 6.77 -4.25 -6.25
CA GLU A 98 8.10 -3.68 -6.45
C GLU A 98 8.04 -2.53 -7.45
N ASN A 99 9.05 -1.68 -7.42
CA ASN A 99 9.36 -0.81 -8.54
C ASN A 99 10.63 -1.31 -9.23
N ARG A 100 10.47 -1.94 -10.39
CA ARG A 100 11.57 -2.49 -11.18
C ARG A 100 12.12 -1.52 -12.23
N THR A 101 11.56 -0.32 -12.29
CA THR A 101 11.83 0.66 -13.34
C THR A 101 12.81 1.73 -12.86
N ASP A 102 13.23 2.59 -13.80
CA ASP A 102 14.10 3.76 -13.56
C ASP A 102 13.31 5.00 -13.09
N GLU A 103 11.98 4.94 -13.04
CA GLU A 103 11.10 6.05 -12.65
C GLU A 103 10.41 5.74 -11.33
N ARG A 104 10.10 6.80 -10.56
CA ARG A 104 9.30 6.65 -9.34
C ARG A 104 7.88 6.20 -9.69
N ALA A 105 7.34 5.26 -8.92
CA ALA A 105 6.01 4.72 -9.14
C ALA A 105 5.19 4.72 -7.85
N GLY A 106 3.87 4.65 -7.98
CA GLY A 106 3.02 4.51 -6.81
C GLY A 106 1.60 4.07 -7.11
N ALA A 107 0.96 3.52 -6.09
CA ALA A 107 -0.40 2.99 -6.16
C ALA A 107 -1.21 3.40 -4.93
N LEU A 108 -2.51 3.62 -5.12
CA LEU A 108 -3.48 3.64 -4.03
C LEU A 108 -3.78 2.18 -3.65
N ASN A 109 -3.68 1.85 -2.38
CA ASN A 109 -4.07 0.58 -1.79
C ASN A 109 -5.34 0.76 -0.94
N PHE A 110 -6.25 -0.20 -1.06
CA PHE A 110 -7.39 -0.41 -0.20
C PHE A 110 -7.28 -1.81 0.38
N SER A 111 -7.05 -1.91 1.68
CA SER A 111 -6.93 -3.19 2.39
C SER A 111 -8.19 -3.44 3.19
N ALA A 112 -8.85 -4.59 3.00
CA ALA A 112 -10.12 -4.90 3.65
C ALA A 112 -10.37 -6.42 3.77
N PRO A 113 -11.09 -6.89 4.81
CA PRO A 113 -11.63 -6.13 5.92
C PRO A 113 -10.57 -5.85 6.99
N GLY A 114 -10.80 -4.88 7.88
CA GLY A 114 -9.90 -4.61 8.99
C GLY A 114 -8.95 -3.43 8.75
N ALA A 115 -8.13 -3.12 9.73
CA ALA A 115 -7.11 -2.10 9.62
C ALA A 115 -5.73 -2.69 9.88
N PHE A 116 -4.80 -2.51 8.93
CA PHE A 116 -3.42 -2.96 9.10
C PHE A 116 -2.49 -1.82 9.57
N GLU A 117 -2.98 -0.59 9.57
CA GLU A 117 -2.25 0.60 10.00
C GLU A 117 -1.51 0.45 11.34
N PRO A 118 -2.07 -0.20 12.38
CA PRO A 118 -1.36 -0.39 13.65
C PRO A 118 -0.02 -1.16 13.53
N HIS A 119 0.17 -1.94 12.46
CA HIS A 119 1.42 -2.66 12.18
C HIS A 119 2.48 -1.79 11.49
N MET A 120 2.11 -0.64 10.93
CA MET A 120 3.00 0.23 10.16
C MET A 120 4.25 0.70 10.90
N PRO A 121 4.24 1.04 12.20
CA PRO A 121 5.47 1.40 12.90
C PRO A 121 6.55 0.31 12.84
N GLY A 122 6.15 -0.96 12.96
CA GLY A 122 7.05 -2.11 12.86
C GLY A 122 7.54 -2.35 11.43
N ILE A 123 6.63 -2.32 10.46
CA ILE A 123 6.94 -2.44 9.03
C ILE A 123 7.94 -1.34 8.62
N ALA A 124 7.69 -0.10 9.03
CA ALA A 124 8.53 1.03 8.71
C ALA A 124 9.92 0.93 9.33
N ALA A 125 10.03 0.41 10.56
CA ALA A 125 11.31 0.14 11.18
C ALA A 125 12.09 -0.95 10.44
N TRP A 126 11.41 -2.01 10.01
CA TRP A 126 12.02 -3.11 9.25
C TRP A 126 12.57 -2.66 7.90
N PHE A 127 11.79 -1.90 7.11
CA PHE A 127 12.25 -1.39 5.82
C PHE A 127 13.46 -0.45 5.97
N ARG A 128 13.43 0.49 6.92
CA ARG A 128 14.58 1.37 7.18
C ARG A 128 15.86 0.62 7.54
N GLY A 129 15.73 -0.58 8.13
CA GLY A 129 16.87 -1.45 8.44
C GLY A 129 17.40 -2.28 7.27
N ARG A 130 16.68 -2.37 6.14
CA ARG A 130 17.13 -3.10 4.93
C ARG A 130 17.99 -2.27 4.00
N ASP A 131 17.85 -0.95 4.05
CA ASP A 131 18.61 0.01 3.24
C ASP A 131 19.87 0.54 3.95
N ALA A 132 20.15 0.09 5.17
CA ALA A 132 21.34 0.44 5.98
C ALA A 132 22.48 -0.55 5.75
#